data_AF-A0A5D4GYV1-F1
#
_entry.id   AF-A0A5D4GYV1-F1
#
_cell.length_a   1.000
_cell.length_b   1.000
_cell.length_c   1.000
_cell.angle_alpha   90.00
_cell.angle_beta   90.00
_cell.angle_gamma   90.00
#
_symmetry.space_group_name_H-M   'P 1'
#
loop_
_entity.id
_entity.type
_entity.pdbx_description
1 polymer ?
#
loop_
_entity_poly.entity_id
_entity_poly.type
_entity_poly.pdbx_seq_one_letter_code
_entity_poly.pdbx_strand_id
1 'polypeptide(L)'
;MFDWNRSCSYDEQQKRRFHTTARSRLKKLAAELALPPGSFEIRSNRAGIAVSGEVTLHHDRAYIQIGQFGMSSGHGILIRTCKGRKDFAGGANHFVALTMLDDIPALAAAVRAIAGIGRDSERRAA
;
A
#
# COMPACT_ATOMS: atom_id res chain seq x y z
N MET A 1 14.74 -1.55 -11.66
CA MET A 1 13.52 -2.11 -11.04
C MET A 1 13.89 -2.69 -9.68
N PHE A 2 13.05 -2.59 -8.66
CA PHE A 2 13.34 -3.17 -7.34
C PHE A 2 12.93 -4.64 -7.33
N ASP A 3 13.76 -5.53 -6.77
CA ASP A 3 13.37 -6.93 -6.59
C ASP A 3 12.53 -7.07 -5.32
N TRP A 4 11.21 -7.06 -5.49
CA TRP A 4 10.23 -7.16 -4.41
C TRP A 4 10.12 -8.57 -3.81
N ASN A 5 10.56 -9.60 -4.54
CA ASN A 5 10.44 -11.00 -4.15
C ASN A 5 11.68 -11.51 -3.42
N ARG A 6 12.81 -10.79 -3.49
CA ARG A 6 13.95 -11.07 -2.61
C ARG A 6 13.52 -10.99 -1.14
N SER A 7 13.64 -12.12 -0.45
CA SER A 7 13.24 -12.27 0.95
C SER A 7 13.92 -11.23 1.84
N CYS A 8 13.14 -10.60 2.71
CA CYS A 8 13.62 -9.74 3.78
C CYS A 8 13.93 -10.49 5.08
N SER A 9 13.59 -11.80 5.14
CA SER A 9 13.77 -12.62 6.33
C SER A 9 15.26 -12.78 6.64
N TYR A 10 15.66 -12.46 7.88
CA TYR A 10 17.05 -12.49 8.34
C TYR A 10 18.05 -11.64 7.52
N ASP A 11 17.57 -10.77 6.62
CA ASP A 11 18.38 -9.84 5.81
C ASP A 11 17.99 -8.41 6.15
N GLU A 12 18.67 -7.81 7.14
CA GLU A 12 18.37 -6.46 7.61
C GLU A 12 18.55 -5.39 6.53
N GLN A 13 19.58 -5.54 5.70
CA GLN A 13 19.88 -4.59 4.64
C GLN A 13 18.77 -4.60 3.58
N GLN A 14 18.37 -5.79 3.12
CA GLN A 14 17.25 -5.93 2.20
C GLN A 14 15.96 -5.42 2.83
N LYS A 15 15.68 -5.77 4.09
CA LYS A 15 14.50 -5.28 4.80
C LYS A 15 14.49 -3.75 4.85
N ARG A 16 15.63 -3.10 5.14
CA ARG A 16 15.74 -1.63 5.16
C ARG A 16 15.41 -1.05 3.78
N ARG A 17 15.99 -1.61 2.71
CA ARG A 17 15.74 -1.17 1.33
C ARG A 17 14.28 -1.36 0.92
N PHE A 18 13.66 -2.49 1.29
CA PHE A 18 12.25 -2.77 1.06
C PHE A 18 11.37 -1.68 1.67
N HIS A 19 11.55 -1.35 2.96
CA HIS A 19 10.75 -0.33 3.64
C HIS A 19 10.94 1.06 3.08
N THR A 20 12.18 1.48 2.81
CA THR A 20 12.47 2.78 2.21
C THR A 20 11.82 2.90 0.82
N THR A 21 11.93 1.86 0.01
CA THR A 21 11.39 1.85 -1.36
C THR A 21 9.86 1.79 -1.36
N ALA A 22 9.25 0.89 -0.58
CA ALA A 22 7.80 0.80 -0.43
C ALA A 22 7.19 2.12 0.07
N ARG A 23 7.80 2.76 1.08
CA ARG A 23 7.36 4.08 1.56
C ARG A 23 7.43 5.15 0.47
N SER A 24 8.49 5.15 -0.34
CA SER A 24 8.62 6.07 -1.48
C SER A 24 7.51 5.83 -2.52
N ARG A 25 7.20 4.57 -2.83
CA ARG A 25 6.14 4.20 -3.78
C ARG A 25 4.74 4.53 -3.26
N LEU A 26 4.45 4.32 -1.98
CA LEU A 26 3.18 4.74 -1.38
C LEU A 26 3.00 6.27 -1.39
N LYS A 27 4.08 7.05 -1.25
CA LYS A 27 4.00 8.51 -1.42
C LYS A 27 3.62 8.89 -2.86
N LYS A 28 4.21 8.21 -3.86
CA LYS A 28 3.85 8.41 -5.27
C LYS A 28 2.40 8.00 -5.54
N LEU A 29 1.96 6.88 -4.97
CA LEU A 29 0.58 6.42 -5.06
C LEU A 29 -0.40 7.43 -4.44
N ALA A 30 -0.08 8.00 -3.29
CA ALA A 30 -0.91 9.04 -2.67
C ALA A 30 -1.07 10.27 -3.57
N ALA A 31 0.02 10.70 -4.23
CA ALA A 31 0.00 11.78 -5.19
C ALA A 31 -0.81 11.43 -6.44
N GLU A 32 -0.63 10.23 -7.00
CA GLU A 32 -1.40 9.71 -8.14
C GLU A 32 -2.90 9.64 -7.84
N LEU A 33 -3.28 9.26 -6.62
CA LEU A 33 -4.66 9.24 -6.14
C LEU A 33 -5.21 10.63 -5.78
N ALA A 34 -4.40 11.69 -5.94
CA ALA A 34 -4.73 13.06 -5.57
C ALA A 34 -5.21 13.20 -4.11
N LEU A 35 -4.62 12.44 -3.19
CA LEU A 35 -4.98 12.49 -1.77
C LEU A 35 -4.53 13.82 -1.14
N PRO A 36 -5.43 14.61 -0.53
CA PRO A 36 -5.05 15.85 0.14
C PRO A 36 -4.01 15.61 1.25
N PRO A 37 -3.03 16.51 1.44
CA PRO A 37 -2.14 16.44 2.61
C PRO A 37 -2.94 16.35 3.92
N GLY A 38 -2.54 15.45 4.82
CA GLY A 38 -3.22 15.23 6.11
C GLY A 38 -4.45 14.31 6.04
N SER A 39 -4.98 13.98 4.86
CA SER A 39 -6.07 13.00 4.68
C SER A 39 -5.61 11.54 4.83
N PHE A 40 -4.30 11.31 4.78
CA PHE A 40 -3.70 9.99 4.90
C PHE A 40 -2.46 10.00 5.79
N GLU A 41 -2.12 8.83 6.31
CA GLU A 41 -0.87 8.56 7.00
C GLU A 41 -0.09 7.46 6.26
N ILE A 42 1.24 7.51 6.32
CA ILE A 42 2.09 6.39 5.90
C ILE A 42 2.95 5.96 7.09
N ARG A 43 2.80 4.71 7.52
CA ARG A 43 3.50 4.11 8.66
C ARG A 43 4.31 2.90 8.22
N SER A 44 5.40 2.64 8.94
CA SER A 44 6.26 1.47 8.73
C SER A 44 6.34 0.68 10.02
N ASN A 45 6.01 -0.61 9.96
CA ASN A 45 6.17 -1.55 11.04
C ASN A 45 7.21 -2.61 10.65
N ARG A 46 8.37 -2.61 11.32
CA ARG A 46 9.50 -3.49 10.96
C ARG A 46 9.29 -4.96 11.33
N ALA A 47 8.43 -5.22 12.32
CA ALA A 47 8.21 -6.54 12.91
C ALA A 47 9.52 -7.29 13.28
N GLY A 48 9.42 -8.59 13.58
CA GLY A 48 10.58 -9.43 13.93
C GLY A 48 11.48 -9.74 12.73
N ILE A 49 12.70 -10.23 12.99
CA ILE A 49 13.73 -10.50 11.96
C ILE A 49 13.29 -11.53 10.91
N ALA A 50 12.37 -12.45 11.25
CA ALA A 50 11.93 -13.52 10.37
C ALA A 50 10.94 -13.08 9.25
N VAL A 51 10.42 -11.85 9.28
CA VAL A 51 9.42 -11.35 8.34
C VAL A 51 9.85 -10.01 7.72
N SER A 52 9.25 -9.59 6.62
CA SER A 52 9.51 -8.26 6.04
C SER A 52 9.06 -7.11 6.95
N GLY A 53 8.05 -7.34 7.79
CA GLY A 53 7.23 -6.26 8.31
C GLY A 53 6.41 -5.63 7.19
N GLU A 54 5.79 -4.48 7.47
CA GLU A 54 4.79 -3.87 6.61
C GLU A 54 4.98 -2.36 6.48
N VAL A 55 4.62 -1.81 5.32
CA VAL A 55 4.43 -0.36 5.13
C VAL A 55 2.98 -0.11 4.76
N THR A 56 2.29 0.72 5.53
CA THR A 56 0.87 0.98 5.38
C THR A 56 0.63 2.42 4.96
N LEU A 57 -0.21 2.63 3.94
CA LEU A 57 -0.92 3.88 3.68
C LEU A 57 -2.35 3.73 4.18
N HIS A 58 -2.77 4.61 5.08
CA HIS A 58 -4.12 4.60 5.63
C HIS A 58 -4.80 5.94 5.39
N HIS A 59 -5.92 5.89 4.68
CA HIS A 59 -6.80 7.01 4.34
C HIS A 59 -8.21 6.67 4.85
N ASP A 60 -9.08 7.67 5.03
CA ASP A 60 -10.45 7.48 5.53
C ASP A 60 -11.27 6.42 4.78
N ARG A 61 -10.92 6.15 3.52
CA ARG A 61 -11.63 5.21 2.65
C ARG A 61 -10.80 4.00 2.21
N ALA A 62 -9.50 3.98 2.48
CA ALA A 62 -8.63 2.87 2.08
C ALA A 62 -7.54 2.55 3.09
N TYR A 63 -7.30 1.26 3.26
CA TYR A 63 -6.14 0.71 3.95
C TYR A 63 -5.30 -0.07 2.94
N ILE A 64 -4.07 0.38 2.71
CA ILE A 64 -3.16 -0.22 1.75
C ILE A 64 -1.90 -0.67 2.48
N GLN A 65 -1.59 -1.96 2.45
CA GLN A 65 -0.47 -2.53 3.20
C GLN A 65 0.46 -3.31 2.28
N ILE A 66 1.75 -3.03 2.39
CA ILE A 66 2.81 -3.63 1.59
C ILE A 66 3.65 -4.55 2.48
N GLY A 67 3.75 -5.82 2.13
CA GLY A 67 4.52 -6.81 2.87
C GLY A 67 4.74 -8.11 2.09
N GLN A 68 5.65 -8.96 2.57
CA GLN A 68 5.87 -10.32 2.05
C GLN A 68 5.06 -11.30 2.90
N PHE A 69 3.75 -11.39 2.66
CA PHE A 69 2.76 -12.08 3.53
C PHE A 69 2.85 -13.61 3.55
N GLY A 70 4.01 -14.22 3.32
CA GLY A 70 4.17 -15.68 3.33
C GLY A 70 3.39 -16.42 2.23
N MET A 71 2.67 -15.70 1.37
CA MET A 71 1.99 -16.26 0.23
C MET A 71 3.00 -16.41 -0.90
N SER A 72 3.33 -17.65 -1.24
CA SER A 72 4.12 -18.05 -2.43
C SER A 72 3.53 -17.56 -3.77
N SER A 73 2.44 -16.80 -3.75
CA SER A 73 1.67 -16.35 -4.90
C SER A 73 2.16 -15.06 -5.56
N GLY A 74 3.21 -14.39 -5.04
CA GLY A 74 3.67 -13.10 -5.57
C GLY A 74 2.75 -11.91 -5.22
N HIS A 75 1.77 -12.12 -4.34
CA HIS A 75 0.86 -11.10 -3.86
C HIS A 75 1.38 -10.53 -2.53
N GLY A 76 1.64 -9.22 -2.49
CA GLY A 76 2.18 -8.56 -1.29
C GLY A 76 1.67 -7.14 -1.08
N ILE A 77 0.66 -6.74 -1.86
CA ILE A 77 -0.09 -5.51 -1.64
C ILE A 77 -1.50 -5.92 -1.24
N LEU A 78 -1.90 -5.52 -0.04
CA LEU A 78 -3.24 -5.68 0.48
C LEU A 78 -3.98 -4.35 0.37
N ILE A 79 -5.17 -4.35 -0.20
CA ILE A 79 -6.06 -3.20 -0.34
C ILE A 79 -7.38 -3.56 0.35
N ARG A 80 -7.87 -2.68 1.23
CA ARG A 80 -9.18 -2.77 1.87
C ARG A 80 -9.88 -1.42 1.82
N THR A 81 -11.21 -1.43 1.84
CA THR A 81 -12.02 -0.24 2.14
C THR A 81 -11.93 0.11 3.63
N CYS A 82 -12.13 1.38 3.99
CA CYS A 82 -12.22 1.84 5.38
C CYS A 82 -13.46 2.71 5.61
N LYS A 83 -13.90 2.78 6.88
CA LYS A 83 -14.90 3.73 7.39
C LYS A 83 -14.27 4.78 8.32
N GLY A 84 -13.24 5.47 7.82
CA GLY A 84 -12.50 6.53 8.50
C GLY A 84 -11.13 6.10 9.05
N ARG A 85 -10.27 7.07 9.41
CA ARG A 85 -8.89 6.86 9.93
C ARG A 85 -8.75 6.03 11.21
N LYS A 86 -9.84 5.67 11.90
CA LYS A 86 -9.81 4.79 13.07
C LYS A 86 -10.18 3.34 12.74
N ASP A 87 -10.54 3.06 11.48
CA ASP A 87 -10.88 1.73 11.01
C ASP A 87 -9.64 0.99 10.51
N PHE A 88 -9.02 0.22 11.40
CA PHE A 88 -7.84 -0.59 11.09
C PHE A 88 -8.18 -2.02 10.63
N ALA A 89 -9.45 -2.43 10.75
CA ALA A 89 -9.94 -3.72 10.27
C ALA A 89 -10.21 -3.65 8.76
N GLY A 90 -10.89 -2.58 8.33
CA GLY A 90 -11.31 -2.38 6.96
C GLY A 90 -12.34 -3.41 6.48
N GLY A 91 -12.66 -3.35 5.20
CA GLY A 91 -13.51 -4.33 4.52
C GLY A 91 -12.75 -5.59 4.07
N ALA A 92 -13.25 -6.23 3.01
CA ALA A 92 -12.65 -7.45 2.47
C ALA A 92 -11.19 -7.25 2.02
N ASN A 93 -10.39 -8.31 2.12
CA ASN A 93 -9.00 -8.31 1.67
C ASN A 93 -8.93 -8.47 0.15
N HIS A 94 -8.36 -7.48 -0.52
CA HIS A 94 -8.01 -7.58 -1.94
C HIS A 94 -6.49 -7.59 -2.07
N PHE A 95 -5.94 -8.68 -2.61
CA PHE A 95 -4.51 -8.83 -2.78
C PHE A 95 -4.12 -8.60 -4.24
N VAL A 96 -3.04 -7.84 -4.44
CA VAL A 96 -2.40 -7.64 -5.75
C VAL A 96 -0.89 -7.82 -5.65
N ALA A 97 -0.23 -7.94 -6.80
CA ALA A 97 1.19 -8.24 -6.89
C ALA A 97 2.07 -7.06 -6.43
N LEU A 98 3.21 -7.36 -5.77
CA LEU A 98 4.18 -6.33 -5.35
C LEU A 98 4.77 -5.56 -6.53
N THR A 99 4.86 -6.18 -7.71
CA THR A 99 5.36 -5.56 -8.93
C THR A 99 4.54 -4.35 -9.37
N MET A 100 3.28 -4.23 -8.94
CA MET A 100 2.47 -3.02 -9.19
C MET A 100 3.05 -1.77 -8.51
N LEU A 101 3.98 -1.90 -7.54
CA LEU A 101 4.70 -0.74 -7.00
C LEU A 101 5.66 -0.08 -8.00
N ASP A 102 5.97 -0.75 -9.11
CA ASP A 102 6.70 -0.16 -10.22
C ASP A 102 5.77 0.41 -11.31
N ASP A 103 4.46 0.14 -11.23
CA ASP A 103 3.40 0.72 -12.08
C ASP A 103 2.33 1.41 -11.21
N ILE A 104 2.68 2.63 -10.77
CA ILE A 104 1.84 3.42 -9.87
C ILE A 104 0.45 3.74 -10.47
N PRO A 105 0.31 4.12 -11.76
CA PRO A 105 -1.00 4.31 -12.37
C PRO A 105 -1.89 3.07 -12.31
N ALA A 106 -1.36 1.88 -12.63
CA ALA A 106 -2.13 0.65 -12.53
C ALA A 106 -2.54 0.33 -11.08
N LEU A 107 -1.64 0.55 -10.12
CA LEU A 107 -1.95 0.38 -8.70
C LEU A 107 -3.04 1.36 -8.22
N ALA A 108 -2.96 2.61 -8.67
CA ALA A 108 -3.98 3.61 -8.37
C ALA A 108 -5.34 3.21 -8.95
N ALA A 109 -5.39 2.72 -10.19
CA ALA A 109 -6.63 2.21 -10.80
C ALA A 109 -7.24 1.07 -9.96
N ALA A 110 -6.44 0.12 -9.49
CA ALA A 110 -6.91 -0.95 -8.61
C ALA A 110 -7.47 -0.41 -7.28
N VAL A 111 -6.77 0.54 -6.63
CA VAL A 111 -7.25 1.19 -5.41
C VAL A 111 -8.56 1.94 -5.64
N ARG A 112 -8.70 2.66 -6.76
CA ARG A 112 -9.95 3.35 -7.11
C ARG A 112 -11.11 2.37 -7.30
N ALA A 113 -10.87 1.25 -7.97
CA ALA A 113 -11.87 0.21 -8.19
C ALA A 113 -12.36 -0.40 -6.87
N ILE A 114 -11.44 -0.69 -5.94
CA ILE A 114 -11.73 -1.34 -4.66
C ILE A 114 -12.29 -0.36 -3.63
N ALA A 115 -11.65 0.79 -3.43
CA ALA A 115 -11.93 1.72 -2.33
C ALA A 115 -12.80 2.93 -2.74
N GLY A 116 -12.94 3.19 -4.05
CA GLY A 116 -13.71 4.33 -4.57
C GLY A 116 -13.15 5.70 -4.25
N ILE A 117 -11.86 5.78 -3.92
CA ILE A 117 -11.13 7.04 -3.73
C ILE A 117 -10.97 7.78 -5.06
N GLY A 118 -11.01 9.11 -5.05
CA GLY A 118 -10.77 9.95 -6.23
C GLY A 118 -11.97 10.19 -7.15
N ARG A 119 -13.15 9.61 -6.84
CA ARG A 119 -14.40 9.85 -7.58
C ARG A 119 -15.15 11.13 -7.17
N ASP A 120 -14.74 11.77 -6.07
CA ASP A 120 -15.46 12.91 -5.49
C ASP A 120 -15.04 14.26 -6.11
N SER A 121 -13.85 14.35 -6.72
CA SER A 121 -13.40 15.54 -7.47
C SER A 121 -14.10 15.68 -8.82
N GLU A 122 -14.53 14.58 -9.45
CA GLU A 122 -15.26 14.59 -10.72
C GLU A 122 -16.73 14.99 -10.54
N ARG A 123 -17.35 14.69 -9.39
CA ARG A 123 -18.76 15.03 -9.10
C ARG A 123 -19.00 16.48 -8.69
N ARG A 124 -17.96 17.25 -8.33
CA ARG A 124 -18.10 18.67 -7.95
C ARG A 124 -17.90 19.64 -9.12
N ALA A 125 -17.52 19.12 -10.29
CA ALA A 125 -17.30 19.91 -11.52
C ALA A 125 -18.43 19.76 -12.56
N ALA A 126 -19.54 19.12 -12.19
CA ALA A 126 -20.76 18.97 -12.98
C ALA A 126 -21.94 19.61 -12.23
#